data_AF-A0A7Y7BHS7-F1
#
_entry.id   AF-A0A7Y7BHS7-F1
#
_cell.length_a   1.000
_cell.length_b   1.000
_cell.length_c   1.000
_cell.angle_alpha   90.00
_cell.angle_beta   90.00
_cell.angle_gamma   90.00
#
_symmetry.space_group_name_H-M   'P 1'
#
loop_
_entity.id
_entity.type
_entity.pdbx_description
1 polymer ?
#
loop_
_entity_poly.entity_id
_entity_poly.type
_entity_poly.pdbx_seq_one_letter_code
_entity_poly.pdbx_strand_id
1 'polypeptide(L)'
;MSKTERITVAYGDGIGPEIMDATIRIMDAAEVGLHYDVIEIGEKVYKSGHKSGISPESWETLRNNPVFLKAPITTPQGGGYKSLNVTIRKSLGLFSNVRPFRAYPPYVPSHFPHMDLVIVRENEEDLYAGIEHQQTSEVVQTLKLVSEPGSEKIIRYAFEYARAYNRKKVTCMTKDNIMKHSDGMFHKVFNEIAKEYPDIAADHWIIDIGSAVVAARPESLDVVVTLNLYGDVISDIAAEVAGSVGMAGSANIGMNHAMFEAIHGSAPDIAGQNIANPSGLLNGACMMLVQLGKADKAELIQNAWLKTLEDGIHTGDIYRSQRSVERVGTKEFADAVIERLGQKPSKLKPVHYDENVKISINVKEKPAKKKELVGVDVFIDWRGESRDADEIGDRLLKDASTDKLKLKLISNRGVLVYPNGMPETFKTDHWRCRFTNPNGEILQNGDVIELLGKVQAAGFDFIKTEHLYHFDGERGYSLSQGE
;
A
#
# COMPACT_ATOMS: atom_id res chain seq x y z
N MET A 1 -25.18 -11.16 22.96
CA MET A 1 -24.63 -10.01 22.23
C MET A 1 -23.94 -10.55 20.99
N SER A 2 -24.19 -9.96 19.82
CA SER A 2 -23.61 -10.44 18.56
C SER A 2 -22.14 -10.01 18.45
N LYS A 3 -21.30 -10.79 17.77
CA LYS A 3 -19.88 -10.42 17.52
C LYS A 3 -19.72 -9.10 16.74
N THR A 4 -20.78 -8.64 16.06
CA THR A 4 -20.80 -7.42 15.25
C THR A 4 -21.05 -6.14 16.04
N GLU A 5 -21.40 -6.25 17.33
CA GLU A 5 -21.61 -5.10 18.22
C GLU A 5 -20.36 -4.74 19.04
N ARG A 6 -19.30 -5.56 18.97
CA ARG A 6 -18.02 -5.31 19.64
C ARG A 6 -16.93 -5.00 18.61
N ILE A 7 -16.21 -3.91 18.83
CA ILE A 7 -15.06 -3.54 18.00
C ILE A 7 -13.83 -3.37 18.88
N THR A 8 -12.66 -3.63 18.32
CA THR A 8 -11.40 -3.29 18.97
C THR A 8 -11.12 -1.80 18.76
N VAL A 9 -10.64 -1.10 19.79
CA VAL A 9 -10.26 0.31 19.72
C VAL A 9 -8.83 0.51 20.22
N ALA A 10 -8.04 1.32 19.52
CA ALA A 10 -6.72 1.71 19.97
C ALA A 10 -6.51 3.22 19.87
N TYR A 11 -6.17 3.85 20.99
CA TYR A 11 -5.95 5.30 21.11
C TYR A 11 -4.62 5.77 20.48
N GLY A 12 -3.70 4.84 20.21
CA GLY A 12 -2.44 5.13 19.52
C GLY A 12 -1.55 6.14 20.27
N ASP A 13 -0.78 6.90 19.49
CA ASP A 13 0.26 7.82 19.98
C ASP A 13 0.04 9.26 19.47
N GLY A 14 0.73 10.24 20.07
CA GLY A 14 0.70 11.65 19.65
C GLY A 14 -0.70 12.27 19.80
N ILE A 15 -1.26 12.82 18.71
CA ILE A 15 -2.65 13.34 18.70
C ILE A 15 -3.71 12.25 18.79
N GLY A 16 -3.31 10.98 18.65
CA GLY A 16 -4.22 9.84 18.57
C GLY A 16 -5.27 9.79 19.67
N PRO A 17 -4.91 9.96 20.96
CA PRO A 17 -5.88 9.93 22.03
C PRO A 17 -6.95 11.02 21.93
N GLU A 18 -6.58 12.27 21.61
CA GLU A 18 -7.51 13.40 21.55
C GLU A 18 -8.52 13.24 20.41
N ILE A 19 -8.07 12.79 19.23
CA ILE A 19 -8.97 12.57 18.09
C ILE A 19 -9.83 11.32 18.26
N MET A 20 -9.34 10.29 18.96
CA MET A 20 -10.12 9.10 19.30
C MET A 20 -11.23 9.46 20.27
N ASP A 21 -10.92 10.22 21.33
CA ASP A 21 -11.92 10.72 22.28
C ASP A 21 -13.00 11.52 21.56
N ALA A 22 -12.63 12.46 20.69
CA ALA A 22 -13.57 13.21 19.86
C ALA A 22 -14.46 12.29 18.99
N THR A 23 -13.86 11.30 18.34
CA THR A 23 -14.56 10.36 17.45
C THR A 23 -15.56 9.50 18.23
N ILE A 24 -15.15 8.91 19.35
CA ILE A 24 -16.01 8.07 20.20
C ILE A 24 -17.16 8.89 20.79
N ARG A 25 -16.91 10.13 21.24
CA ARG A 25 -17.98 11.03 21.73
C ARG A 25 -19.05 11.29 20.69
N ILE A 26 -18.66 11.55 19.44
CA ILE A 26 -19.61 11.77 18.33
C ILE A 26 -20.38 10.48 18.03
N MET A 27 -19.70 9.33 17.98
CA MET A 27 -20.33 8.03 17.75
C MET A 27 -21.34 7.66 18.85
N ASP A 28 -20.98 7.87 20.11
CA ASP A 28 -21.85 7.58 21.25
C ASP A 28 -23.06 8.52 21.28
N ALA A 29 -22.87 9.81 20.97
CA ALA A 29 -23.97 10.77 20.83
C ALA A 29 -24.91 10.46 19.66
N ALA A 30 -24.40 9.82 18.60
CA ALA A 30 -25.20 9.30 17.50
C ALA A 30 -25.87 7.95 17.82
N GLU A 31 -25.66 7.41 19.02
CA GLU A 31 -26.20 6.14 19.51
C GLU A 31 -25.87 4.97 18.55
N VAL A 32 -24.60 4.83 18.18
CA VAL A 32 -24.17 3.76 17.26
C VAL A 32 -24.37 2.35 17.82
N GLY A 33 -24.49 2.20 19.15
CA GLY A 33 -24.71 0.92 19.81
C GLY A 33 -23.55 -0.05 19.65
N LEU A 34 -22.31 0.44 19.82
CA LEU A 34 -21.10 -0.36 19.80
C LEU A 34 -20.49 -0.47 21.19
N HIS A 35 -19.81 -1.58 21.44
CA HIS A 35 -18.97 -1.79 22.61
C HIS A 35 -17.50 -1.79 22.19
N TYR A 36 -16.67 -1.08 22.95
CA TYR A 36 -15.27 -0.87 22.63
C TYR A 36 -14.37 -1.76 23.48
N ASP A 37 -13.66 -2.69 22.86
CA ASP A 37 -12.56 -3.45 23.45
C ASP A 37 -11.25 -2.68 23.26
N VAL A 38 -10.86 -1.92 24.27
CA VAL A 38 -9.67 -1.05 24.18
C VAL A 38 -8.40 -1.87 24.35
N ILE A 39 -7.45 -1.70 23.42
CA ILE A 39 -6.11 -2.28 23.47
C ILE A 39 -5.04 -1.18 23.45
N GLU A 40 -3.88 -1.48 24.02
CA GLU A 40 -2.70 -0.63 23.92
C GLU A 40 -1.79 -1.11 22.77
N ILE A 41 -1.34 -0.16 21.95
CA ILE A 41 -0.43 -0.39 20.83
C ILE A 41 0.53 0.79 20.69
N GLY A 42 1.57 0.63 19.87
CA GLY A 42 2.45 1.73 19.47
C GLY A 42 3.62 1.96 20.43
N GLU A 43 4.04 3.22 20.57
CA GLU A 43 5.31 3.60 21.21
C GLU A 43 5.44 3.09 22.66
N LYS A 44 4.35 3.19 23.44
CA LYS A 44 4.30 2.67 24.81
C LYS A 44 4.60 1.18 24.87
N VAL A 45 4.05 0.42 23.93
CA VAL A 45 4.20 -1.04 23.88
C VAL A 45 5.58 -1.43 23.38
N TYR A 46 6.17 -0.71 22.42
CA TYR A 46 7.58 -0.89 22.05
C TYR A 46 8.50 -0.70 23.26
N LYS A 47 8.29 0.37 24.05
CA LYS A 47 9.07 0.68 25.26
C LYS A 47 8.92 -0.37 26.37
N SER A 48 7.82 -1.13 26.37
CA SER A 48 7.60 -2.25 27.29
C SER A 48 8.36 -3.54 26.94
N GLY A 49 9.11 -3.56 25.82
CA GLY A 49 9.90 -4.71 25.37
C GLY A 49 9.24 -5.54 24.26
N HIS A 50 8.00 -5.20 23.86
CA HIS A 50 7.30 -5.87 22.76
C HIS A 50 7.77 -5.31 21.41
N LYS A 51 8.68 -6.02 20.74
CA LYS A 51 9.29 -5.59 19.46
C LYS A 51 8.31 -5.39 18.30
N SER A 52 7.10 -5.93 18.38
CA SER A 52 6.04 -5.73 17.39
C SER A 52 5.20 -4.48 17.65
N GLY A 53 5.30 -3.84 18.82
CA GLY A 53 4.46 -2.70 19.20
C GLY A 53 3.04 -3.08 19.63
N ILE A 54 2.80 -4.37 19.91
CA ILE A 54 1.51 -4.93 20.32
C ILE A 54 1.74 -6.18 21.19
N SER A 55 0.94 -6.35 22.25
CA SER A 55 1.03 -7.51 23.16
C SER A 55 0.28 -8.75 22.63
N PRO A 56 0.60 -9.96 23.10
CA PRO A 56 -0.15 -11.18 22.75
C PRO A 56 -1.65 -11.12 23.07
N GLU A 57 -2.02 -10.50 24.20
CA GLU A 57 -3.41 -10.34 24.62
C GLU A 57 -4.16 -9.39 23.67
N SER A 58 -3.51 -8.30 23.26
CA SER A 58 -4.07 -7.36 22.28
C SER A 58 -4.28 -8.01 20.91
N TRP A 59 -3.38 -8.93 20.52
CA TRP A 59 -3.57 -9.76 19.33
C TRP A 59 -4.76 -10.71 19.43
N GLU A 60 -5.01 -11.29 20.61
CA GLU A 60 -6.18 -12.14 20.83
C GLU A 60 -7.47 -11.36 20.66
N THR A 61 -7.56 -10.15 21.21
CA THR A 61 -8.69 -9.24 21.01
C THR A 61 -8.90 -8.91 19.52
N LEU A 62 -7.83 -8.56 18.78
CA LEU A 62 -7.90 -8.29 17.33
C LEU A 62 -8.37 -9.52 16.52
N ARG A 63 -7.98 -10.73 16.90
CA ARG A 63 -8.43 -11.94 16.21
C ARG A 63 -9.91 -12.24 16.48
N ASN A 64 -10.37 -11.99 17.71
CA ASN A 64 -11.74 -12.26 18.13
C ASN A 64 -12.75 -11.24 17.59
N ASN A 65 -12.33 -9.99 17.41
CA ASN A 65 -13.15 -8.90 16.89
C ASN A 65 -12.79 -8.60 15.43
N PRO A 66 -13.68 -8.83 14.45
CA PRO A 66 -13.38 -8.65 13.04
C PRO A 66 -13.19 -7.17 12.64
N VAL A 67 -13.53 -6.23 13.50
CA VAL A 67 -13.47 -4.79 13.22
C VAL A 67 -12.57 -4.08 14.23
N PHE A 68 -11.65 -3.28 13.70
CA PHE A 68 -10.67 -2.54 14.48
C PHE A 68 -10.69 -1.05 14.08
N LEU A 69 -10.93 -0.16 15.04
CA LEU A 69 -10.79 1.29 14.86
C LEU A 69 -9.53 1.76 15.58
N LYS A 70 -8.60 2.42 14.89
CA LYS A 70 -7.38 2.89 15.54
C LYS A 70 -6.95 4.29 15.13
N ALA A 71 -6.48 5.02 16.13
CA ALA A 71 -5.78 6.28 15.92
C ALA A 71 -4.37 6.03 15.34
N PRO A 72 -3.66 7.09 14.91
CA PRO A 72 -2.28 7.00 14.44
C PRO A 72 -1.33 6.48 15.53
N ILE A 73 -0.25 5.83 15.10
CA ILE A 73 0.82 5.33 15.97
C ILE A 73 2.17 5.86 15.49
N THR A 74 3.08 6.09 16.43
CA THR A 74 4.44 6.52 16.12
C THR A 74 5.27 5.29 15.76
N THR A 75 5.85 5.27 14.55
CA THR A 75 6.87 4.27 14.19
C THR A 75 8.25 4.89 14.44
N PRO A 76 9.11 4.29 15.27
CA PRO A 76 10.47 4.80 15.51
C PRO A 76 11.26 4.93 14.20
N GLN A 77 11.91 6.08 13.97
CA GLN A 77 12.79 6.30 12.82
C GLN A 77 14.18 5.70 13.09
N GLY A 78 14.81 5.05 12.10
CA GLY A 78 16.25 4.74 12.15
C GLY A 78 16.67 3.37 12.71
N GLY A 79 15.85 2.32 12.54
CA GLY A 79 16.25 0.92 12.76
C GLY A 79 15.66 0.28 14.01
N GLY A 80 15.64 -1.06 14.02
CA GLY A 80 15.28 -1.89 15.18
C GLY A 80 13.85 -2.44 15.24
N TYR A 81 12.87 -1.80 14.60
CA TYR A 81 11.46 -2.23 14.67
C TYR A 81 10.76 -2.17 13.31
N LYS A 82 9.97 -3.20 12.98
CA LYS A 82 9.06 -3.17 11.83
C LYS A 82 7.85 -2.30 12.17
N SER A 83 7.29 -1.61 11.16
CA SER A 83 6.07 -0.81 11.34
C SER A 83 4.92 -1.70 11.82
N LEU A 84 4.29 -1.33 12.94
CA LEU A 84 3.12 -2.03 13.45
C LEU A 84 1.92 -1.92 12.49
N ASN A 85 1.75 -0.79 11.80
CA ASN A 85 0.69 -0.63 10.80
C ASN A 85 0.79 -1.70 9.70
N VAL A 86 1.99 -1.88 9.15
CA VAL A 86 2.26 -2.92 8.14
C VAL A 86 2.07 -4.31 8.73
N THR A 87 2.49 -4.51 9.98
CA THR A 87 2.34 -5.80 10.68
C THR A 87 0.86 -6.17 10.83
N ILE A 88 0.00 -5.27 11.30
CA ILE A 88 -1.44 -5.53 11.45
C ILE A 88 -2.09 -5.84 10.10
N ARG A 89 -1.79 -5.03 9.07
CA ARG A 89 -2.33 -5.22 7.72
C ARG A 89 -2.00 -6.60 7.16
N LYS A 90 -0.74 -7.01 7.24
CA LYS A 90 -0.28 -8.33 6.77
C LYS A 90 -0.83 -9.48 7.59
N SER A 91 -0.78 -9.38 8.92
CA SER A 91 -1.19 -10.47 9.81
C SER A 91 -2.70 -10.73 9.78
N LEU A 92 -3.52 -9.72 9.53
CA LEU A 92 -4.98 -9.85 9.44
C LEU A 92 -5.49 -10.02 8.00
N GLY A 93 -4.60 -10.06 7.00
CA GLY A 93 -4.98 -10.27 5.61
C GLY A 93 -5.72 -9.07 4.98
N LEU A 94 -5.38 -7.83 5.39
CA LEU A 94 -6.07 -6.59 4.99
C LEU A 94 -5.54 -6.08 3.64
N PHE A 95 -5.84 -6.82 2.58
CA PHE A 95 -5.30 -6.64 1.22
C PHE A 95 -5.61 -5.30 0.53
N SER A 96 -6.66 -4.59 0.96
CA SER A 96 -7.12 -3.34 0.33
C SER A 96 -7.07 -2.16 1.28
N ASN A 97 -6.42 -1.07 0.91
CA ASN A 97 -6.48 0.21 1.62
C ASN A 97 -7.27 1.22 0.79
N VAL A 98 -8.50 1.50 1.20
CA VAL A 98 -9.44 2.41 0.52
C VAL A 98 -9.31 3.80 1.11
N ARG A 99 -9.02 4.79 0.26
CA ARG A 99 -8.77 6.18 0.64
C ARG A 99 -9.62 7.13 -0.22
N PRO A 100 -10.79 7.57 0.26
CA PRO A 100 -11.61 8.57 -0.43
C PRO A 100 -11.08 9.99 -0.23
N PHE A 101 -11.07 10.79 -1.30
CA PHE A 101 -10.65 12.18 -1.30
C PHE A 101 -11.69 13.05 -1.99
N ARG A 102 -12.18 14.06 -1.27
CA ARG A 102 -13.22 14.97 -1.75
C ARG A 102 -12.90 16.39 -1.35
N ALA A 103 -13.11 17.33 -2.27
CA ALA A 103 -13.03 18.76 -1.97
C ALA A 103 -14.34 19.27 -1.37
N TYR A 104 -14.25 20.24 -0.44
CA TYR A 104 -15.42 20.84 0.24
C TYR A 104 -15.47 22.37 0.09
N PRO A 105 -15.44 22.92 -1.14
CA PRO A 105 -15.51 24.36 -1.34
C PRO A 105 -16.92 24.91 -0.97
N PRO A 106 -17.01 26.20 -0.57
CA PRO A 106 -15.91 27.12 -0.29
C PRO A 106 -15.28 26.94 1.11
N TYR A 107 -15.78 26.01 1.93
CA TYR A 107 -15.46 25.87 3.36
C TYR A 107 -14.03 25.38 3.60
N VAL A 108 -13.59 24.40 2.82
CA VAL A 108 -12.20 23.95 2.76
C VAL A 108 -11.61 24.44 1.44
N PRO A 109 -10.55 25.27 1.45
CA PRO A 109 -9.91 25.73 0.24
C PRO A 109 -9.35 24.56 -0.57
N SER A 110 -9.67 24.53 -1.87
CA SER A 110 -9.06 23.62 -2.82
C SER A 110 -8.97 24.30 -4.18
N HIS A 111 -7.90 24.01 -4.92
CA HIS A 111 -7.76 24.39 -6.32
C HIS A 111 -8.61 23.50 -7.25
N PHE A 112 -9.17 22.40 -6.72
CA PHE A 112 -9.91 21.39 -7.45
C PHE A 112 -11.31 21.20 -6.83
N PRO A 113 -12.24 22.16 -7.02
CA PRO A 113 -13.52 22.21 -6.31
C PRO A 113 -14.46 21.03 -6.60
N HIS A 114 -14.19 20.26 -7.67
CA HIS A 114 -14.99 19.10 -8.08
C HIS A 114 -14.28 17.77 -7.84
N MET A 115 -13.15 17.78 -7.13
CA MET A 115 -12.43 16.56 -6.78
C MET A 115 -13.31 15.63 -5.94
N ASP A 116 -13.46 14.39 -6.41
CA ASP A 116 -14.15 13.29 -5.72
C ASP A 116 -13.63 11.96 -6.27
N LEU A 117 -12.51 11.48 -5.73
CA LEU A 117 -11.85 10.25 -6.18
C LEU A 117 -11.54 9.32 -5.02
N VAL A 118 -11.37 8.03 -5.31
CA VAL A 118 -11.03 7.01 -4.33
C VAL A 118 -9.81 6.25 -4.79
N ILE A 119 -8.78 6.19 -3.95
CA ILE A 119 -7.59 5.35 -4.21
C ILE A 119 -7.74 4.04 -3.44
N VAL A 120 -7.70 2.94 -4.18
CA VAL A 120 -7.70 1.56 -3.70
C VAL A 120 -6.26 1.04 -3.83
N ARG A 121 -5.53 1.11 -2.73
CA ARG A 121 -4.13 0.74 -2.64
C ARG A 121 -3.99 -0.74 -2.24
N GLU A 122 -3.18 -1.50 -2.98
CA GLU A 122 -2.71 -2.83 -2.56
C GLU A 122 -1.90 -2.70 -1.26
N ASN A 123 -2.11 -3.59 -0.28
CA ASN A 123 -1.75 -3.29 1.12
C ASN A 123 -0.99 -4.44 1.83
N GLU A 124 -0.67 -5.52 1.14
CA GLU A 124 0.00 -6.72 1.66
C GLU A 124 1.39 -6.97 1.07
N GLU A 125 1.66 -6.53 -0.16
CA GLU A 125 2.85 -6.90 -0.91
C GLU A 125 3.70 -5.67 -1.33
N ASP A 126 4.38 -5.75 -2.47
CA ASP A 126 5.27 -4.75 -3.04
C ASP A 126 6.47 -4.44 -2.12
N LEU A 127 7.17 -3.32 -2.35
CA LEU A 127 8.34 -2.90 -1.59
C LEU A 127 8.08 -2.71 -0.08
N TYR A 128 6.81 -2.53 0.33
CA TYR A 128 6.42 -2.43 1.74
C TYR A 128 6.57 -3.77 2.48
N ALA A 129 6.89 -4.86 1.77
CA ALA A 129 7.30 -6.09 2.42
C ALA A 129 8.55 -5.93 3.30
N GLY A 130 9.42 -4.95 3.02
CA GLY A 130 10.60 -4.64 3.82
C GLY A 130 11.58 -5.81 3.88
N ILE A 131 11.74 -6.51 2.76
CA ILE A 131 12.68 -7.63 2.63
C ILE A 131 13.96 -7.08 2.01
N GLU A 132 14.91 -6.77 2.88
CA GLU A 132 16.13 -6.04 2.54
C GLU A 132 17.37 -6.83 2.92
N HIS A 133 18.37 -6.82 2.03
CA HIS A 133 19.62 -7.54 2.22
C HIS A 133 20.77 -6.68 1.71
N GLN A 134 21.76 -6.44 2.56
CA GLN A 134 23.04 -5.93 2.10
C GLN A 134 23.73 -7.02 1.28
N GLN A 135 23.91 -6.77 -0.02
CA GLN A 135 24.50 -7.73 -0.95
C GLN A 135 26.04 -7.69 -0.86
N THR A 136 26.60 -6.49 -0.80
CA THR A 136 28.04 -6.23 -0.75
C THR A 136 28.33 -5.02 0.14
N SER A 137 29.58 -4.58 0.20
CA SER A 137 29.96 -3.34 0.87
C SER A 137 29.32 -2.08 0.25
N GLU A 138 28.99 -2.10 -1.04
CA GLU A 138 28.47 -0.95 -1.79
C GLU A 138 26.99 -1.07 -2.17
N VAL A 139 26.38 -2.24 -2.06
CA VAL A 139 25.04 -2.50 -2.61
C VAL A 139 24.10 -3.13 -1.58
N VAL A 140 22.92 -2.52 -1.45
CA VAL A 140 21.77 -3.04 -0.68
C VAL A 140 20.62 -3.29 -1.65
N GLN A 141 19.91 -4.41 -1.46
CA GLN A 141 18.77 -4.82 -2.28
C GLN A 141 17.50 -4.85 -1.45
N THR A 142 16.42 -4.30 -1.99
CA THR A 142 15.05 -4.47 -1.50
C THR A 142 14.25 -5.29 -2.52
N LEU A 143 13.52 -6.30 -2.06
CA LEU A 143 12.69 -7.14 -2.94
C LEU A 143 11.30 -6.53 -3.15
N LYS A 144 10.91 -6.37 -4.41
CA LYS A 144 9.53 -6.09 -4.83
C LYS A 144 8.85 -7.40 -5.18
N LEU A 145 7.89 -7.83 -4.36
CA LEU A 145 7.07 -9.00 -4.61
C LEU A 145 5.68 -8.56 -5.02
N VAL A 146 5.15 -9.10 -6.11
CA VAL A 146 3.76 -8.90 -6.51
C VAL A 146 3.24 -10.27 -6.91
N SER A 147 2.13 -10.69 -6.32
CA SER A 147 1.48 -11.97 -6.64
C SER A 147 0.24 -11.79 -7.50
N GLU A 148 -0.01 -12.76 -8.38
CA GLU A 148 -1.25 -12.83 -9.17
C GLU A 148 -2.51 -12.89 -8.28
N PRO A 149 -2.61 -13.73 -7.23
CA PRO A 149 -3.79 -13.75 -6.36
C PRO A 149 -3.97 -12.47 -5.54
N GLY A 150 -2.89 -11.83 -5.08
CA GLY A 150 -2.97 -10.53 -4.39
C GLY A 150 -3.47 -9.43 -5.32
N SER A 151 -2.95 -9.38 -6.54
CA SER A 151 -3.40 -8.47 -7.60
C SER A 151 -4.88 -8.69 -7.92
N GLU A 152 -5.32 -9.93 -8.10
CA GLU A 152 -6.72 -10.26 -8.40
C GLU A 152 -7.67 -9.80 -7.28
N LYS A 153 -7.30 -10.03 -6.01
CA LYS A 153 -8.11 -9.58 -4.85
C LYS A 153 -8.36 -8.09 -4.89
N ILE A 154 -7.29 -7.29 -4.96
CA ILE A 154 -7.41 -5.82 -4.87
C ILE A 154 -8.11 -5.22 -6.09
N ILE A 155 -7.85 -5.77 -7.28
CA ILE A 155 -8.48 -5.31 -8.53
C ILE A 155 -9.98 -5.62 -8.52
N ARG A 156 -10.38 -6.86 -8.19
CA ARG A 156 -11.81 -7.20 -8.06
C ARG A 156 -12.49 -6.31 -7.02
N TYR A 157 -11.82 -6.09 -5.88
CA TYR A 157 -12.34 -5.21 -4.84
C TYR A 157 -12.56 -3.78 -5.35
N ALA A 158 -11.65 -3.23 -6.15
CA ALA A 158 -11.81 -1.89 -6.72
C ALA A 158 -13.04 -1.78 -7.65
N PHE A 159 -13.29 -2.81 -8.48
CA PHE A 159 -14.47 -2.86 -9.34
C PHE A 159 -15.78 -3.06 -8.55
N GLU A 160 -15.79 -3.95 -7.55
CA GLU A 160 -16.96 -4.13 -6.68
C GLU A 160 -17.23 -2.87 -5.84
N TYR A 161 -16.18 -2.20 -5.36
CA TYR A 161 -16.30 -0.89 -4.73
C TYR A 161 -16.92 0.12 -5.70
N ALA A 162 -16.47 0.15 -6.94
CA ALA A 162 -17.01 1.06 -7.92
C ALA A 162 -18.53 0.84 -8.14
N ARG A 163 -18.96 -0.41 -8.30
CA ARG A 163 -20.40 -0.75 -8.39
C ARG A 163 -21.17 -0.36 -7.14
N ALA A 164 -20.68 -0.76 -5.97
CA ALA A 164 -21.38 -0.58 -4.70
C ALA A 164 -21.55 0.90 -4.31
N TYR A 165 -20.63 1.77 -4.73
CA TYR A 165 -20.70 3.21 -4.52
C TYR A 165 -21.13 3.99 -5.79
N ASN A 166 -21.70 3.31 -6.78
CA ASN A 166 -22.22 3.88 -8.03
C ASN A 166 -21.20 4.77 -8.80
N ARG A 167 -19.92 4.44 -8.67
CA ARG A 167 -18.80 4.99 -9.43
C ARG A 167 -18.85 4.43 -10.85
N LYS A 168 -18.24 5.13 -11.81
CA LYS A 168 -18.36 4.85 -13.24
C LYS A 168 -17.06 4.43 -13.90
N LYS A 169 -15.92 4.66 -13.25
CA LYS A 169 -14.61 4.32 -13.82
C LYS A 169 -13.64 3.78 -12.77
N VAL A 170 -12.85 2.77 -13.16
CA VAL A 170 -11.67 2.30 -12.44
C VAL A 170 -10.44 2.49 -13.31
N THR A 171 -9.46 3.24 -12.82
CA THR A 171 -8.17 3.50 -13.47
C THR A 171 -7.07 2.70 -12.80
N CYS A 172 -6.37 1.85 -13.55
CA CYS A 172 -5.18 1.13 -13.08
C CYS A 172 -3.92 1.98 -13.28
N MET A 173 -3.09 2.13 -12.24
CA MET A 173 -1.81 2.83 -12.35
C MET A 173 -0.63 1.91 -12.03
N THR A 174 0.32 1.78 -12.97
CA THR A 174 1.52 0.92 -12.79
C THR A 174 2.75 1.48 -13.51
N LYS A 175 3.92 0.86 -13.37
CA LYS A 175 5.12 1.17 -14.16
C LYS A 175 5.55 -0.02 -15.04
N ASP A 176 4.57 -0.67 -15.67
CA ASP A 176 4.75 -1.88 -16.49
C ASP A 176 5.64 -1.68 -17.74
N ASN A 177 5.78 -0.44 -18.22
CA ASN A 177 6.74 -0.11 -19.27
C ASN A 177 8.19 -0.40 -18.86
N ILE A 178 8.52 -0.28 -17.57
CA ILE A 178 9.83 -0.62 -16.98
C ILE A 178 9.79 -2.01 -16.32
N MET A 179 8.87 -2.22 -15.37
CA MET A 179 8.74 -3.45 -14.59
C MET A 179 7.76 -4.43 -15.23
N LYS A 180 8.17 -4.98 -16.37
CA LYS A 180 7.33 -5.81 -17.24
C LYS A 180 6.76 -7.08 -16.56
N HIS A 181 7.46 -7.64 -15.58
CA HIS A 181 7.02 -8.87 -14.90
C HIS A 181 6.13 -8.58 -13.69
N SER A 182 6.52 -7.71 -12.75
CA SER A 182 5.70 -7.41 -11.57
C SER A 182 4.48 -6.56 -11.93
N ASP A 183 4.74 -5.36 -12.44
CA ASP A 183 3.72 -4.36 -12.75
C ASP A 183 2.94 -4.76 -14.01
N GLY A 184 3.61 -5.40 -14.97
CA GLY A 184 2.96 -5.95 -16.15
C GLY A 184 2.03 -7.12 -15.80
N MET A 185 2.34 -7.96 -14.81
CA MET A 185 1.40 -8.96 -14.31
C MET A 185 0.19 -8.30 -13.65
N PHE A 186 0.40 -7.29 -12.78
CA PHE A 186 -0.71 -6.55 -12.16
C PHE A 186 -1.64 -5.92 -13.22
N HIS A 187 -1.07 -5.27 -14.24
CA HIS A 187 -1.84 -4.69 -15.35
C HIS A 187 -2.52 -5.77 -16.21
N LYS A 188 -1.88 -6.91 -16.48
CA LYS A 188 -2.52 -8.04 -17.19
C LYS A 188 -3.75 -8.53 -16.42
N VAL A 189 -3.62 -8.77 -15.11
CA VAL A 189 -4.74 -9.16 -14.25
C VAL A 189 -5.84 -8.09 -14.28
N PHE A 190 -5.49 -6.81 -14.25
CA PHE A 190 -6.47 -5.73 -14.39
C PHE A 190 -7.29 -5.83 -15.67
N ASN A 191 -6.64 -6.04 -16.81
CA ASN A 191 -7.32 -6.19 -18.10
C ASN A 191 -8.17 -7.46 -18.19
N GLU A 192 -7.77 -8.54 -17.50
CA GLU A 192 -8.56 -9.76 -17.39
C GLU A 192 -9.84 -9.52 -16.58
N ILE A 193 -9.70 -8.92 -15.39
CA ILE A 193 -10.83 -8.66 -14.49
C ILE A 193 -11.78 -7.61 -15.07
N ALA A 194 -11.27 -6.55 -15.70
CA ALA A 194 -12.11 -5.49 -16.29
C ALA A 194 -13.17 -6.02 -17.26
N LYS A 195 -12.90 -7.13 -17.97
CA LYS A 195 -13.84 -7.78 -18.89
C LYS A 195 -15.08 -8.35 -18.19
N GLU A 196 -14.98 -8.64 -16.88
CA GLU A 196 -16.09 -9.12 -16.06
C GLU A 196 -17.01 -7.97 -15.57
N TYR A 197 -16.60 -6.71 -15.78
CA TYR A 197 -17.31 -5.50 -15.35
C TYR A 197 -17.59 -4.54 -16.51
N PRO A 198 -18.36 -4.95 -17.54
CA PRO A 198 -18.59 -4.14 -18.75
C PRO A 198 -19.36 -2.83 -18.50
N ASP A 199 -20.01 -2.70 -17.34
CA ASP A 199 -20.73 -1.52 -16.86
C ASP A 199 -19.82 -0.45 -16.22
N ILE A 200 -18.55 -0.78 -15.97
CA ILE A 200 -17.55 0.12 -15.38
C ILE A 200 -16.47 0.43 -16.43
N ALA A 201 -16.26 1.70 -16.72
CA ALA A 201 -15.16 2.10 -17.61
C ALA A 201 -13.81 1.72 -16.98
N ALA A 202 -12.90 1.19 -17.78
CA ALA A 202 -11.57 0.77 -17.34
C ALA A 202 -10.49 1.37 -18.22
N ASP A 203 -9.50 2.03 -17.62
CA ASP A 203 -8.31 2.53 -18.31
C ASP A 203 -7.04 2.26 -17.50
N HIS A 204 -5.89 2.33 -18.17
CA HIS A 204 -4.57 2.13 -17.57
C HIS A 204 -3.65 3.30 -17.87
N TRP A 205 -2.90 3.71 -16.86
CA TRP A 205 -2.00 4.83 -16.91
C TRP A 205 -0.66 4.45 -16.29
N ILE A 206 0.42 5.00 -16.86
CA ILE A 206 1.73 4.87 -16.22
C ILE A 206 1.76 5.76 -14.97
N ILE A 207 2.31 5.26 -13.86
CA ILE A 207 2.22 5.90 -12.54
C ILE A 207 2.78 7.33 -12.50
N ASP A 208 3.76 7.68 -13.34
CA ASP A 208 4.31 9.04 -13.41
C ASP A 208 3.29 10.06 -13.93
N ILE A 209 2.69 9.79 -15.11
CA ILE A 209 1.64 10.64 -15.65
C ILE A 209 0.35 10.55 -14.80
N GLY A 210 0.05 9.38 -14.23
CA GLY A 210 -1.03 9.20 -13.26
C GLY A 210 -0.89 10.12 -12.06
N SER A 211 0.30 10.16 -11.44
CA SER A 211 0.60 11.05 -10.31
C SER A 211 0.44 12.52 -10.69
N ALA A 212 0.92 12.92 -11.87
CA ALA A 212 0.75 14.30 -12.35
C ALA A 212 -0.72 14.69 -12.51
N VAL A 213 -1.59 13.76 -12.89
CA VAL A 213 -3.03 14.01 -13.02
C VAL A 213 -3.75 14.04 -11.70
N VAL A 214 -3.38 13.21 -10.72
CA VAL A 214 -3.85 13.37 -9.34
C VAL A 214 -3.54 14.79 -8.84
N ALA A 215 -2.34 15.31 -9.15
CA ALA A 215 -1.93 16.64 -8.71
C ALA A 215 -2.54 17.81 -9.48
N ALA A 216 -2.92 17.63 -10.76
CA ALA A 216 -3.25 18.75 -11.65
C ALA A 216 -4.69 18.74 -12.22
N ARG A 217 -5.35 17.58 -12.24
CA ARG A 217 -6.73 17.41 -12.75
C ARG A 217 -7.41 16.19 -12.11
N PRO A 218 -7.44 16.10 -10.77
CA PRO A 218 -7.97 14.94 -10.05
C PRO A 218 -9.45 14.66 -10.36
N GLU A 219 -10.23 15.65 -10.77
CA GLU A 219 -11.64 15.49 -11.19
C GLU A 219 -11.84 14.60 -12.43
N SER A 220 -10.77 14.29 -13.16
CA SER A 220 -10.81 13.34 -14.28
C SER A 220 -10.72 11.87 -13.85
N LEU A 221 -10.44 11.62 -12.57
CA LEU A 221 -10.34 10.30 -11.96
C LEU A 221 -11.60 10.00 -11.14
N ASP A 222 -11.86 8.71 -10.93
CA ASP A 222 -12.98 8.23 -10.12
C ASP A 222 -12.45 7.22 -9.10
N VAL A 223 -12.43 5.92 -9.41
CA VAL A 223 -11.68 4.94 -8.61
C VAL A 223 -10.31 4.70 -9.23
N VAL A 224 -9.25 4.70 -8.44
CA VAL A 224 -7.87 4.36 -8.86
C VAL A 224 -7.43 3.11 -8.12
N VAL A 225 -6.87 2.13 -8.83
CA VAL A 225 -6.29 0.92 -8.24
C VAL A 225 -4.80 0.81 -8.60
N THR A 226 -3.96 0.54 -7.59
CA THR A 226 -2.49 0.51 -7.78
C THR A 226 -1.77 -0.32 -6.71
N LEU A 227 -0.51 -0.65 -6.98
CA LEU A 227 0.43 -1.32 -6.07
C LEU A 227 0.76 -0.47 -4.83
N ASN A 228 1.26 -1.13 -3.77
CA ASN A 228 1.43 -0.57 -2.43
C ASN A 228 2.18 0.76 -2.36
N LEU A 229 3.43 0.81 -2.86
CA LEU A 229 4.26 2.02 -2.76
C LEU A 229 3.65 3.18 -3.54
N TYR A 230 3.11 2.88 -4.73
CA TYR A 230 2.48 3.88 -5.57
C TYR A 230 1.22 4.43 -4.93
N GLY A 231 0.37 3.55 -4.40
CA GLY A 231 -0.85 3.92 -3.70
C GLY A 231 -0.58 4.80 -2.49
N ASP A 232 0.50 4.55 -1.76
CA ASP A 232 0.96 5.44 -0.68
C ASP A 232 1.20 6.85 -1.21
N VAL A 233 2.12 6.99 -2.17
CA VAL A 233 2.55 8.27 -2.73
C VAL A 233 1.38 9.05 -3.33
N ILE A 234 0.57 8.45 -4.21
CA ILE A 234 -0.51 9.19 -4.88
C ILE A 234 -1.64 9.55 -3.94
N SER A 235 -1.85 8.79 -2.86
CA SER A 235 -2.88 9.11 -1.87
C SER A 235 -2.49 10.27 -0.97
N ASP A 236 -1.19 10.43 -0.66
CA ASP A 236 -0.70 11.61 0.05
C ASP A 236 -0.78 12.86 -0.82
N ILE A 237 -0.47 12.73 -2.12
CA ILE A 237 -0.70 13.81 -3.10
C ILE A 237 -2.20 14.17 -3.13
N ALA A 238 -3.08 13.18 -3.22
CA ALA A 238 -4.53 13.39 -3.23
C ALA A 238 -5.03 14.07 -1.94
N ALA A 239 -4.51 13.69 -0.77
CA ALA A 239 -4.84 14.28 0.51
C ALA A 239 -4.49 15.78 0.56
N GLU A 240 -3.30 16.13 0.08
CA GLU A 240 -2.83 17.52 0.04
C GLU A 240 -3.69 18.38 -0.91
N VAL A 241 -3.97 17.90 -2.12
CA VAL A 241 -4.77 18.68 -3.09
C VAL A 241 -6.26 18.77 -2.73
N ALA A 242 -6.78 17.83 -1.93
CA ALA A 242 -8.13 17.87 -1.38
C ALA A 242 -8.32 19.00 -0.34
N GLY A 243 -7.22 19.52 0.22
CA GLY A 243 -7.18 20.74 1.04
C GLY A 243 -6.81 20.55 2.52
N SER A 244 -6.93 19.33 3.06
CA SER A 244 -6.36 18.98 4.37
C SER A 244 -6.21 17.47 4.53
N VAL A 245 -4.98 17.03 4.83
CA VAL A 245 -4.68 15.64 5.21
C VAL A 245 -5.41 15.25 6.51
N GLY A 246 -5.68 16.22 7.39
CA GLY A 246 -6.42 16.04 8.65
C GLY A 246 -7.88 15.59 8.47
N MET A 247 -8.40 15.64 7.25
CA MET A 247 -9.77 15.21 6.92
C MET A 247 -9.84 13.83 6.27
N ALA A 248 -8.70 13.24 5.92
CA ALA A 248 -8.67 12.03 5.12
C ALA A 248 -8.73 10.76 6.00
N GLY A 249 -9.82 10.00 5.85
CA GLY A 249 -10.02 8.70 6.47
C GLY A 249 -9.64 7.56 5.52
N SER A 250 -9.42 6.36 6.07
CA SER A 250 -9.14 5.17 5.29
C SER A 250 -9.71 3.90 5.93
N ALA A 251 -9.92 2.90 5.07
CA ALA A 251 -10.34 1.56 5.46
C ALA A 251 -9.40 0.50 4.88
N ASN A 252 -8.80 -0.30 5.76
CA ASN A 252 -7.98 -1.45 5.41
C ASN A 252 -8.87 -2.70 5.48
N ILE A 253 -9.19 -3.27 4.34
CA ILE A 253 -10.18 -4.32 4.18
C ILE A 253 -9.50 -5.65 3.86
N GLY A 254 -9.86 -6.67 4.62
CA GLY A 254 -9.54 -8.07 4.35
C GLY A 254 -10.81 -8.90 4.14
N MET A 255 -10.63 -10.22 3.98
CA MET A 255 -11.75 -11.15 3.78
C MET A 255 -12.55 -11.39 5.07
N ASN A 256 -11.88 -11.35 6.22
CA ASN A 256 -12.47 -11.67 7.54
C ASN A 256 -12.38 -10.53 8.55
N HIS A 257 -11.47 -9.58 8.32
CA HIS A 257 -11.17 -8.47 9.23
C HIS A 257 -11.14 -7.15 8.48
N ALA A 258 -11.37 -6.05 9.19
CA ALA A 258 -11.22 -4.70 8.68
C ALA A 258 -10.63 -3.78 9.75
N MET A 259 -9.77 -2.86 9.33
CA MET A 259 -9.16 -1.83 10.19
C MET A 259 -9.41 -0.44 9.61
N PHE A 260 -9.95 0.45 10.43
CA PHE A 260 -10.30 1.82 10.06
C PHE A 260 -9.39 2.81 10.79
N GLU A 261 -8.88 3.80 10.05
CA GLU A 261 -7.89 4.76 10.57
C GLU A 261 -7.93 6.08 9.79
N ALA A 262 -7.39 7.14 10.39
CA ALA A 262 -6.99 8.32 9.62
C ALA A 262 -5.75 8.01 8.76
N ILE A 263 -5.57 8.76 7.65
CA ILE A 263 -4.38 8.61 6.80
C ILE A 263 -3.12 9.21 7.47
N HIS A 264 -3.28 10.33 8.19
CA HIS A 264 -2.17 11.06 8.79
C HIS A 264 -1.46 10.30 9.93
N GLY A 265 -0.23 10.71 10.24
CA GLY A 265 0.56 10.18 11.34
C GLY A 265 0.18 10.74 12.72
N SER A 266 1.04 10.51 13.72
CA SER A 266 0.81 10.87 15.13
C SER A 266 1.00 12.36 15.46
N ALA A 267 1.56 13.17 14.54
CA ALA A 267 1.73 14.62 14.67
C ALA A 267 2.20 15.06 16.09
N PRO A 268 3.40 14.61 16.52
CA PRO A 268 3.87 14.80 17.91
C PRO A 268 4.06 16.28 18.29
N ASP A 269 4.24 17.16 17.31
CA ASP A 269 4.40 18.61 17.45
C ASP A 269 3.13 19.31 17.97
N ILE A 270 1.94 18.73 17.78
CA ILE A 270 0.66 19.27 18.21
C ILE A 270 -0.10 18.38 19.22
N ALA A 271 0.54 17.29 19.68
CA ALA A 271 -0.04 16.37 20.65
C ALA A 271 -0.33 17.06 21.99
N GLY A 272 -1.52 16.82 22.54
CA GLY A 272 -1.98 17.35 23.83
C GLY A 272 -2.39 18.83 23.81
N GLN A 273 -2.44 19.46 22.63
CA GLN A 273 -2.71 20.88 22.49
C GLN A 273 -4.17 21.20 22.15
N ASN A 274 -5.04 20.19 21.99
CA ASN A 274 -6.44 20.37 21.59
C ASN A 274 -6.61 21.15 20.27
N ILE A 275 -5.69 21.00 19.31
CA ILE A 275 -5.76 21.69 18.00
C ILE A 275 -5.79 20.75 16.80
N ALA A 276 -5.73 19.43 17.04
CA ALA A 276 -5.78 18.43 15.98
C ALA A 276 -7.19 18.33 15.38
N ASN A 277 -7.28 18.19 14.06
CA ASN A 277 -8.54 17.96 13.36
C ASN A 277 -8.95 16.49 13.50
N PRO A 278 -10.08 16.14 14.14
CA PRO A 278 -10.50 14.75 14.31
C PRO A 278 -11.18 14.17 13.06
N SER A 279 -11.41 14.98 12.01
CA SER A 279 -12.21 14.61 10.84
C SER A 279 -11.71 13.36 10.12
N GLY A 280 -10.40 13.17 9.99
CA GLY A 280 -9.84 11.99 9.32
C GLY A 280 -10.22 10.68 10.01
N LEU A 281 -10.10 10.62 11.34
CA LEU A 281 -10.48 9.43 12.10
C LEU A 281 -12.01 9.25 12.14
N LEU A 282 -12.76 10.35 12.26
CA LEU A 282 -14.22 10.34 12.19
C LEU A 282 -14.72 9.80 10.84
N ASN A 283 -14.09 10.20 9.74
CA ASN A 283 -14.40 9.72 8.40
C ASN A 283 -14.07 8.22 8.27
N GLY A 284 -12.94 7.76 8.81
CA GLY A 284 -12.64 6.33 8.93
C GLY A 284 -13.68 5.55 9.75
N ALA A 285 -14.15 6.13 10.87
CA ALA A 285 -15.21 5.55 11.68
C ALA A 285 -16.57 5.51 10.96
N CYS A 286 -16.89 6.49 10.11
CA CYS A 286 -18.09 6.43 9.28
C CYS A 286 -18.01 5.31 8.23
N MET A 287 -16.84 5.10 7.61
CA MET A 287 -16.61 3.93 6.74
C MET A 287 -16.81 2.62 7.49
N MET A 288 -16.35 2.55 8.75
CA MET A 288 -16.57 1.40 9.64
C MET A 288 -18.06 1.14 9.89
N LEU A 289 -18.83 2.18 10.21
CA LEU A 289 -20.25 2.07 10.49
C LEU A 289 -21.02 1.55 9.27
N VAL A 290 -20.71 2.05 8.06
CA VAL A 290 -21.29 1.51 6.82
C VAL A 290 -20.99 0.02 6.68
N GLN A 291 -19.75 -0.40 6.91
CA GLN A 291 -19.36 -1.81 6.81
C GLN A 291 -20.01 -2.72 7.87
N LEU A 292 -20.34 -2.17 9.04
CA LEU A 292 -21.08 -2.86 10.09
C LEU A 292 -22.60 -2.91 9.83
N GLY A 293 -23.10 -2.37 8.71
CA GLY A 293 -24.52 -2.28 8.40
C GLY A 293 -25.25 -1.20 9.19
N LYS A 294 -24.52 -0.20 9.70
CA LYS A 294 -25.03 0.98 10.43
C LYS A 294 -24.95 2.23 9.55
N ALA A 295 -25.39 2.09 8.30
CA ALA A 295 -25.32 3.14 7.27
C ALA A 295 -26.12 4.39 7.66
N ASP A 296 -27.25 4.20 8.35
CA ASP A 296 -28.08 5.26 8.93
C ASP A 296 -27.29 6.14 9.92
N LYS A 297 -26.50 5.49 10.80
CA LYS A 297 -25.66 6.18 11.78
C LYS A 297 -24.48 6.89 11.13
N ALA A 298 -23.87 6.26 10.12
CA ALA A 298 -22.83 6.90 9.31
C ALA A 298 -23.38 8.14 8.59
N GLU A 299 -24.58 8.06 7.99
CA GLU A 299 -25.25 9.18 7.32
C GLU A 299 -25.53 10.32 8.30
N LEU A 300 -26.03 10.00 9.50
CA LEU A 300 -26.31 10.96 10.56
C LEU A 300 -25.07 11.76 10.95
N ILE A 301 -23.96 11.06 11.23
CA ILE A 301 -22.68 11.68 11.63
C ILE A 301 -22.09 12.49 10.48
N GLN A 302 -22.04 11.94 9.27
CA GLN A 302 -21.45 12.61 8.10
C GLN A 302 -22.20 13.89 7.74
N ASN A 303 -23.53 13.88 7.77
CA ASN A 303 -24.30 15.10 7.50
C ASN A 303 -24.15 16.15 8.59
N ALA A 304 -24.04 15.76 9.86
CA ALA A 304 -23.74 16.68 10.96
C ALA A 304 -22.34 17.31 10.81
N TRP A 305 -21.35 16.49 10.43
CA TRP A 305 -20.00 16.95 10.14
C TRP A 305 -19.97 17.94 8.96
N LEU A 306 -20.63 17.61 7.84
CA LEU A 306 -20.75 18.53 6.70
C LEU A 306 -21.47 19.83 7.09
N LYS A 307 -22.52 19.75 7.91
CA LYS A 307 -23.21 20.94 8.43
C LYS A 307 -22.30 21.79 9.30
N THR A 308 -21.40 21.18 10.07
CA THR A 308 -20.41 21.87 10.91
C THR A 308 -19.43 22.67 10.06
N LEU A 309 -18.89 22.06 9.00
CA LEU A 309 -18.06 22.76 8.01
C LEU A 309 -18.83 23.90 7.33
N GLU A 310 -20.08 23.63 6.93
CA GLU A 310 -20.93 24.61 6.27
C GLU A 310 -21.24 25.85 7.14
N ASP A 311 -21.34 25.66 8.44
CA ASP A 311 -21.53 26.75 9.42
C ASP A 311 -20.23 27.49 9.75
N GLY A 312 -19.10 27.06 9.18
CA GLY A 312 -17.81 27.70 9.33
C GLY A 312 -17.16 27.48 10.70
N ILE A 313 -17.53 26.41 11.40
CA ILE A 313 -16.88 25.99 12.65
C ILE A 313 -15.71 25.08 12.28
N HIS A 314 -14.48 25.57 12.39
CA HIS A 314 -13.32 24.95 11.77
C HIS A 314 -12.14 24.80 12.73
N THR A 315 -11.42 23.68 12.62
CA THR A 315 -10.12 23.50 13.27
C THR A 315 -9.03 24.30 12.56
N GLY A 316 -7.87 24.45 13.23
CA GLY A 316 -6.81 25.38 12.80
C GLY A 316 -6.26 25.14 11.38
N ASP A 317 -6.22 23.90 10.91
CA ASP A 317 -5.73 23.49 9.60
C ASP A 317 -6.60 24.03 8.44
N ILE A 318 -7.93 24.01 8.61
CA ILE A 318 -8.90 24.45 7.60
C ILE A 318 -9.49 25.84 7.87
N TYR A 319 -9.26 26.43 9.05
CA TYR A 319 -9.74 27.76 9.39
C TYR A 319 -9.17 28.83 8.46
N ARG A 320 -10.05 29.69 7.94
CA ARG A 320 -9.71 30.86 7.11
C ARG A 320 -10.61 32.02 7.52
N SER A 321 -10.03 33.12 7.98
CA SER A 321 -10.76 34.29 8.51
C SER A 321 -11.78 34.90 7.54
N GLN A 322 -11.59 34.72 6.23
CA GLN A 322 -12.52 35.22 5.21
C GLN A 322 -13.77 34.35 5.02
N ARG A 323 -13.77 33.09 5.51
CA ARG A 323 -14.81 32.09 5.22
C ARG A 323 -15.30 31.31 6.44
N SER A 324 -14.49 31.24 7.48
CA SER A 324 -14.82 30.56 8.73
C SER A 324 -15.48 31.54 9.68
N VAL A 325 -16.42 31.05 10.46
CA VAL A 325 -17.11 31.82 11.51
C VAL A 325 -16.35 31.70 12.82
N GLU A 326 -15.87 30.49 13.14
CA GLU A 326 -15.21 30.22 14.41
C GLU A 326 -14.03 29.27 14.23
N ARG A 327 -12.93 29.56 14.95
CA ARG A 327 -11.80 28.65 15.08
C ARG A 327 -11.94 27.87 16.38
N VAL A 328 -12.04 26.55 16.28
CA VAL A 328 -12.23 25.66 17.44
C VAL A 328 -11.08 24.67 17.60
N GLY A 329 -10.95 24.12 18.81
CA GLY A 329 -10.06 23.00 19.12
C GLY A 329 -10.69 21.64 18.80
N THR A 330 -9.96 20.56 19.08
CA THR A 330 -10.40 19.18 18.80
C THR A 330 -11.73 18.85 19.52
N LYS A 331 -11.82 19.19 20.81
CA LYS A 331 -12.98 18.90 21.65
C LYS A 331 -14.19 19.73 21.25
N GLU A 332 -14.00 21.02 21.03
CA GLU A 332 -15.05 21.96 20.68
C GLU A 332 -15.57 21.69 19.25
N PHE A 333 -14.72 21.22 18.34
CA PHE A 333 -15.18 20.74 17.03
C PHE A 333 -16.09 19.51 17.18
N ALA A 334 -15.76 18.57 18.07
CA ALA A 334 -16.60 17.41 18.33
C ALA A 334 -17.97 17.82 18.92
N ASP A 335 -17.98 18.78 19.84
CA ASP A 335 -19.21 19.34 20.42
C ASP A 335 -20.08 19.97 19.33
N ALA A 336 -19.48 20.76 18.45
CA ALA A 336 -20.16 21.37 17.32
C ALA A 336 -20.79 20.35 16.36
N VAL A 337 -20.12 19.22 16.11
CA VAL A 337 -20.67 18.11 15.31
C VAL A 337 -21.85 17.46 16.05
N ILE A 338 -21.73 17.21 17.36
CA ILE A 338 -22.78 16.60 18.17
C ILE A 338 -24.05 17.47 18.18
N GLU A 339 -23.93 18.78 18.35
CA GLU A 339 -25.03 19.75 18.29
C GLU A 339 -25.79 19.73 16.95
N ARG A 340 -25.14 19.26 15.89
CA ARG A 340 -25.66 19.19 14.53
C ARG A 340 -26.17 17.81 14.13
N LEU A 341 -26.15 16.83 15.03
CA LEU A 341 -26.79 15.53 14.77
C LEU A 341 -28.28 15.73 14.43
N GLY A 342 -28.72 15.11 13.33
CA GLY A 342 -30.07 15.27 12.77
C GLY A 342 -30.22 16.44 11.81
N GLN A 343 -29.20 17.29 11.67
CA GLN A 343 -29.17 18.36 10.67
C GLN A 343 -28.48 17.90 9.39
N LYS A 344 -28.86 18.51 8.25
CA LYS A 344 -28.22 18.29 6.95
C LYS A 344 -27.64 19.61 6.43
N PRO A 345 -26.51 19.59 5.69
CA PRO A 345 -26.01 20.78 5.02
C PRO A 345 -27.03 21.27 3.98
N SER A 346 -27.10 22.59 3.78
CA SER A 346 -27.98 23.26 2.82
C SER A 346 -27.26 23.63 1.52
N LYS A 347 -25.94 23.81 1.55
CA LYS A 347 -25.09 24.18 0.41
C LYS A 347 -24.16 23.04 0.00
N LEU A 348 -23.51 22.37 0.95
CA LEU A 348 -22.78 21.13 0.66
C LEU A 348 -23.78 20.02 0.32
N LYS A 349 -23.44 19.16 -0.65
CA LYS A 349 -24.29 18.03 -1.02
C LYS A 349 -24.39 17.06 0.17
N PRO A 350 -25.59 16.81 0.72
CA PRO A 350 -25.78 15.82 1.77
C PRO A 350 -25.32 14.43 1.32
N VAL A 351 -24.82 13.65 2.26
CA VAL A 351 -24.45 12.25 2.02
C VAL A 351 -25.68 11.38 2.24
N HIS A 352 -25.79 10.34 1.41
CA HIS A 352 -26.72 9.23 1.59
C HIS A 352 -25.96 7.93 1.39
N TYR A 353 -26.11 7.00 2.31
CA TYR A 353 -25.53 5.67 2.22
C TYR A 353 -26.63 4.64 1.95
N ASP A 354 -26.36 3.72 1.03
CA ASP A 354 -27.23 2.57 0.84
C ASP A 354 -27.03 1.59 2.01
N GLU A 355 -28.12 1.17 2.62
CA GLU A 355 -28.13 0.29 3.80
C GLU A 355 -27.60 -1.13 3.49
N ASN A 356 -27.47 -1.49 2.21
CA ASN A 356 -27.08 -2.82 1.76
C ASN A 356 -25.70 -2.89 1.09
N VAL A 357 -24.84 -1.88 1.25
CA VAL A 357 -23.48 -1.89 0.68
C VAL A 357 -22.64 -2.99 1.32
N LYS A 358 -22.61 -4.16 0.68
CA LYS A 358 -21.71 -5.27 1.03
C LYS A 358 -20.84 -5.57 -0.18
N ILE A 359 -19.55 -5.30 -0.03
CA ILE A 359 -18.55 -5.68 -1.02
C ILE A 359 -18.03 -7.07 -0.64
N SER A 360 -18.24 -8.03 -1.51
CA SER A 360 -17.66 -9.36 -1.40
C SER A 360 -16.95 -9.69 -2.69
N ILE A 361 -15.71 -10.18 -2.58
CA ILE A 361 -14.96 -10.65 -3.74
C ILE A 361 -14.84 -12.17 -3.69
N ASN A 362 -14.81 -12.79 -4.87
CA ASN A 362 -14.48 -14.20 -5.02
C ASN A 362 -13.20 -14.31 -5.84
N VAL A 363 -12.20 -14.98 -5.28
CA VAL A 363 -10.92 -15.23 -5.97
C VAL A 363 -10.73 -16.74 -6.03
N LYS A 364 -10.62 -17.26 -7.25
CA LYS A 364 -10.42 -18.68 -7.49
C LYS A 364 -8.93 -18.97 -7.59
N GLU A 365 -8.51 -20.09 -7.01
CA GLU A 365 -7.16 -20.58 -7.20
C GLU A 365 -6.97 -21.00 -8.66
N LYS A 366 -5.92 -20.47 -9.30
CA LYS A 366 -5.53 -20.83 -10.66
C LYS A 366 -4.62 -22.07 -10.61
N PRO A 367 -4.71 -23.00 -11.57
CA PRO A 367 -3.84 -24.17 -11.61
C PRO A 367 -2.38 -23.76 -11.73
N ALA A 368 -1.48 -24.50 -11.09
CA ALA A 368 -0.05 -24.26 -11.20
C ALA A 368 0.41 -24.45 -12.64
N LYS A 369 1.17 -23.47 -13.15
CA LYS A 369 1.81 -23.54 -14.45
C LYS A 369 2.92 -24.57 -14.47
N LYS A 370 3.18 -25.19 -15.63
CA LYS A 370 4.34 -26.07 -15.83
C LYS A 370 5.61 -25.24 -15.68
N LYS A 371 6.37 -25.50 -14.62
CA LYS A 371 7.59 -24.76 -14.27
C LYS A 371 8.82 -25.55 -14.71
N GLU A 372 9.64 -24.96 -15.58
CA GLU A 372 10.83 -25.59 -16.17
C GLU A 372 12.07 -24.74 -15.89
N LEU A 373 13.09 -25.32 -15.26
CA LEU A 373 14.37 -24.63 -15.00
C LEU A 373 15.22 -24.61 -16.26
N VAL A 374 15.62 -23.42 -16.71
CA VAL A 374 16.35 -23.23 -17.97
C VAL A 374 17.69 -22.50 -17.80
N GLY A 375 17.96 -21.99 -16.59
CA GLY A 375 19.24 -21.35 -16.26
C GLY A 375 19.26 -20.84 -14.82
N VAL A 376 20.30 -20.09 -14.49
CA VAL A 376 20.48 -19.45 -13.18
C VAL A 376 21.28 -18.15 -13.33
N ASP A 377 20.84 -17.11 -12.65
CA ASP A 377 21.66 -15.93 -12.37
C ASP A 377 22.41 -16.18 -11.06
N VAL A 378 23.73 -16.11 -11.09
CA VAL A 378 24.61 -16.17 -9.93
C VAL A 378 25.12 -14.77 -9.65
N PHE A 379 24.89 -14.27 -8.43
CA PHE A 379 25.36 -12.98 -7.99
C PHE A 379 26.66 -13.15 -7.21
N ILE A 380 27.67 -12.32 -7.50
CA ILE A 380 28.97 -12.39 -6.85
C ILE A 380 29.36 -11.05 -6.23
N ASP A 381 30.02 -11.11 -5.07
CA ASP A 381 30.79 -10.00 -4.50
C ASP A 381 32.22 -10.10 -5.03
N TRP A 382 32.59 -9.14 -5.86
CA TRP A 382 33.95 -9.07 -6.37
C TRP A 382 34.35 -7.63 -6.66
N ARG A 383 35.39 -7.16 -5.98
CA ARG A 383 35.88 -5.79 -6.16
C ARG A 383 36.89 -5.67 -7.29
N GLY A 384 37.78 -6.65 -7.45
CA GLY A 384 38.94 -6.57 -8.35
C GLY A 384 39.82 -5.35 -8.09
N GLU A 385 40.93 -5.21 -8.83
CA GLU A 385 41.68 -3.95 -8.86
C GLU A 385 41.06 -2.94 -9.84
N SER A 386 40.65 -3.42 -11.02
CA SER A 386 40.15 -2.60 -12.13
C SER A 386 38.62 -2.66 -12.31
N ARG A 387 37.91 -3.54 -11.58
CA ARG A 387 36.50 -3.88 -11.84
C ARG A 387 36.25 -4.24 -13.31
N ASP A 388 37.18 -4.98 -13.89
CA ASP A 388 37.03 -5.43 -15.27
C ASP A 388 36.02 -6.58 -15.35
N ALA A 389 35.01 -6.42 -16.19
CA ALA A 389 33.99 -7.45 -16.39
C ALA A 389 34.52 -8.60 -17.25
N ASP A 390 35.50 -8.33 -18.13
CA ASP A 390 36.12 -9.34 -18.99
C ASP A 390 36.95 -10.32 -18.15
N GLU A 391 37.61 -9.84 -17.08
CA GLU A 391 38.33 -10.70 -16.12
C GLU A 391 37.40 -11.72 -15.46
N ILE A 392 36.19 -11.28 -15.10
CA ILE A 392 35.16 -12.16 -14.53
C ILE A 392 34.65 -13.12 -15.61
N GLY A 393 34.29 -12.59 -16.77
CA GLY A 393 33.73 -13.35 -17.88
C GLY A 393 34.63 -14.47 -18.37
N ASP A 394 35.91 -14.16 -18.63
CA ASP A 394 36.90 -15.11 -19.13
C ASP A 394 37.16 -16.24 -18.13
N ARG A 395 37.24 -15.92 -16.83
CA ARG A 395 37.45 -16.91 -15.78
C ARG A 395 36.22 -17.80 -15.60
N LEU A 396 35.01 -17.23 -15.58
CA LEU A 396 33.79 -18.01 -15.45
C LEU A 396 33.49 -18.87 -16.69
N LEU A 397 33.84 -18.40 -17.89
CA LEU A 397 33.75 -19.21 -19.11
C LEU A 397 34.70 -20.40 -19.08
N LYS A 398 35.95 -20.16 -18.69
CA LYS A 398 37.01 -21.18 -18.70
C LYS A 398 36.84 -22.18 -17.57
N ASP A 399 36.63 -21.70 -16.35
CA ASP A 399 36.80 -22.50 -15.14
C ASP A 399 35.47 -22.86 -14.45
N ALA A 400 34.41 -22.06 -14.64
CA ALA A 400 33.12 -22.27 -13.97
C ALA A 400 32.04 -22.95 -14.83
N SER A 401 32.03 -22.70 -16.13
CA SER A 401 30.99 -23.22 -17.02
C SER A 401 30.96 -24.76 -17.06
N THR A 402 29.77 -25.35 -16.94
CA THR A 402 29.56 -26.82 -16.99
C THR A 402 29.08 -27.23 -18.38
N ASP A 403 28.87 -28.52 -18.63
CA ASP A 403 28.35 -28.98 -19.93
C ASP A 403 26.93 -28.46 -20.20
N LYS A 404 26.16 -28.22 -19.14
CA LYS A 404 24.76 -27.78 -19.21
C LYS A 404 24.54 -26.30 -18.92
N LEU A 405 25.47 -25.64 -18.23
CA LEU A 405 25.35 -24.23 -17.85
C LEU A 405 26.58 -23.47 -18.31
N LYS A 406 26.39 -22.64 -19.35
CA LYS A 406 27.42 -21.76 -19.88
C LYS A 406 27.13 -20.31 -19.50
N LEU A 407 28.17 -19.55 -19.15
CA LEU A 407 28.03 -18.11 -18.95
C LEU A 407 27.52 -17.49 -20.26
N LYS A 408 26.41 -16.78 -20.17
CA LYS A 408 25.80 -16.06 -21.29
C LYS A 408 26.20 -14.58 -21.29
N LEU A 409 26.12 -13.95 -20.12
CA LEU A 409 26.41 -12.52 -19.93
C LEU A 409 26.71 -12.20 -18.48
N ILE A 410 27.30 -11.03 -18.25
CA ILE A 410 27.40 -10.39 -16.94
C ILE A 410 26.74 -9.02 -17.02
N SER A 411 25.99 -8.67 -15.98
CA SER A 411 25.49 -7.31 -15.80
C SER A 411 25.96 -6.72 -14.47
N ASN A 412 26.16 -5.41 -14.45
CA ASN A 412 26.36 -4.63 -13.24
C ASN A 412 25.24 -3.60 -13.14
N ARG A 413 24.53 -3.56 -12.00
CA ARG A 413 23.34 -2.71 -11.80
C ARG A 413 22.26 -2.86 -12.90
N GLY A 414 22.16 -4.04 -13.52
CA GLY A 414 21.18 -4.35 -14.56
C GLY A 414 21.59 -4.00 -16.00
N VAL A 415 22.77 -3.39 -16.19
CA VAL A 415 23.34 -3.07 -17.50
C VAL A 415 24.31 -4.16 -17.92
N LEU A 416 24.20 -4.63 -19.16
CA LEU A 416 25.14 -5.60 -19.72
C LEU A 416 26.57 -5.00 -19.76
N VAL A 417 27.52 -5.71 -19.16
CA VAL A 417 28.94 -5.33 -19.11
C VAL A 417 29.86 -6.41 -19.66
N TYR A 418 29.33 -7.61 -19.94
CA TYR A 418 30.02 -8.70 -20.61
C TYR A 418 29.01 -9.55 -21.40
N PRO A 419 29.34 -9.99 -22.63
CA PRO A 419 30.50 -9.55 -23.42
C PRO A 419 30.29 -8.13 -23.98
N ASN A 420 31.35 -7.46 -24.40
CA ASN A 420 31.27 -6.15 -25.10
C ASN A 420 30.57 -5.03 -24.29
N GLY A 421 30.86 -4.92 -22.99
CA GLY A 421 30.38 -3.82 -22.17
C GLY A 421 30.91 -2.46 -22.63
N MET A 422 30.12 -1.40 -22.46
CA MET A 422 30.56 -0.03 -22.75
C MET A 422 31.55 0.45 -21.68
N PRO A 423 32.70 1.04 -22.04
CA PRO A 423 33.74 1.47 -21.09
C PRO A 423 33.26 2.57 -20.14
N GLU A 424 32.25 3.35 -20.51
CA GLU A 424 31.64 4.41 -19.69
C GLU A 424 30.75 3.86 -18.56
N THR A 425 30.40 2.58 -18.60
CA THR A 425 29.51 1.99 -17.60
C THR A 425 30.19 1.94 -16.25
N PHE A 426 29.69 2.69 -15.28
CA PHE A 426 30.14 2.61 -13.88
C PHE A 426 29.73 1.27 -13.25
N LYS A 427 30.69 0.61 -12.58
CA LYS A 427 30.53 -0.73 -12.02
C LYS A 427 30.75 -0.72 -10.50
N THR A 428 29.86 -1.39 -9.76
CA THR A 428 30.02 -1.66 -8.32
C THR A 428 30.69 -3.01 -8.07
N ASP A 429 30.95 -3.36 -6.81
CA ASP A 429 31.43 -4.69 -6.38
C ASP A 429 30.39 -5.82 -6.49
N HIS A 430 29.17 -5.53 -6.98
CA HIS A 430 28.08 -6.49 -7.11
C HIS A 430 27.78 -6.83 -8.57
N TRP A 431 27.90 -8.10 -8.94
CA TRP A 431 27.75 -8.57 -10.31
C TRP A 431 26.69 -9.64 -10.42
N ARG A 432 25.92 -9.62 -11.51
CA ARG A 432 25.01 -10.71 -11.87
C ARG A 432 25.52 -11.43 -13.10
N CYS A 433 25.94 -12.67 -12.91
CA CYS A 433 26.45 -13.57 -13.94
C CYS A 433 25.33 -14.52 -14.36
N ARG A 434 24.87 -14.42 -15.61
CA ARG A 434 23.78 -15.24 -16.14
C ARG A 434 24.32 -16.49 -16.80
N PHE A 435 23.88 -17.65 -16.34
CA PHE A 435 24.18 -18.94 -16.94
C PHE A 435 22.93 -19.57 -17.53
N THR A 436 23.03 -20.04 -18.77
CA THR A 436 21.92 -20.67 -19.50
C THR A 436 22.37 -21.97 -20.14
N ASN A 437 21.42 -22.86 -20.41
CA ASN A 437 21.70 -24.06 -21.19
C ASN A 437 21.67 -23.77 -22.70
N PRO A 438 22.82 -23.84 -23.42
CA PRO A 438 22.85 -23.58 -24.85
C PRO A 438 22.09 -24.63 -25.68
N ASN A 439 21.90 -25.84 -25.13
CA ASN A 439 21.22 -26.95 -25.81
C ASN A 439 19.70 -26.95 -25.56
N GLY A 440 19.19 -26.04 -24.72
CA GLY A 440 17.76 -25.92 -24.41
C GLY A 440 17.19 -27.04 -23.55
N GLU A 441 18.03 -27.89 -22.95
CA GLU A 441 17.56 -28.95 -22.06
C GLU A 441 17.11 -28.40 -20.70
N ILE A 442 16.10 -29.04 -20.12
CA ILE A 442 15.59 -28.70 -18.79
C ILE A 442 16.61 -29.11 -17.73
N LEU A 443 16.94 -28.17 -16.85
CA LEU A 443 17.92 -28.33 -15.80
C LEU A 443 17.29 -28.87 -14.51
N GLN A 444 18.15 -29.38 -13.64
CA GLN A 444 17.80 -29.75 -12.26
C GLN A 444 18.65 -28.96 -11.26
N ASN A 445 18.21 -28.91 -10.00
CA ASN A 445 18.96 -28.22 -8.95
C ASN A 445 20.40 -28.76 -8.77
N GLY A 446 20.64 -30.04 -9.09
CA GLY A 446 21.97 -30.63 -9.08
C GLY A 446 22.93 -29.94 -10.07
N ASP A 447 22.44 -29.54 -11.25
CA ASP A 447 23.24 -28.84 -12.25
C ASP A 447 23.65 -27.44 -11.75
N VAL A 448 22.77 -26.77 -10.98
CA VAL A 448 23.07 -25.47 -10.34
C VAL A 448 24.10 -25.63 -9.22
N ILE A 449 23.99 -26.68 -8.39
CA ILE A 449 24.96 -26.95 -7.31
C ILE A 449 26.35 -27.22 -7.88
N GLU A 450 26.44 -28.00 -8.97
CA GLU A 450 27.72 -28.22 -9.67
C GLU A 450 28.32 -26.89 -10.12
N LEU A 451 27.53 -26.03 -10.78
CA LEU A 451 27.98 -24.72 -11.22
C LEU A 451 28.50 -23.87 -10.05
N LEU A 452 27.76 -23.78 -8.94
CA LEU A 452 28.18 -22.98 -7.77
C LEU A 452 29.50 -23.49 -7.18
N GLY A 453 29.70 -24.80 -7.13
CA GLY A 453 30.98 -25.38 -6.72
C GLY A 453 32.13 -24.92 -7.62
N LYS A 454 31.92 -24.84 -8.94
CA LYS A 454 32.94 -24.35 -9.87
C LYS A 454 33.13 -22.82 -9.81
N VAL A 455 32.07 -22.04 -9.59
CA VAL A 455 32.17 -20.58 -9.36
C VAL A 455 33.05 -20.30 -8.14
N GLN A 456 32.84 -21.03 -7.05
CA GLN A 456 33.67 -20.92 -5.85
C GLN A 456 35.11 -21.39 -6.11
N ALA A 457 35.31 -22.48 -6.84
CA ALA A 457 36.66 -22.95 -7.21
C ALA A 457 37.40 -21.97 -8.13
N ALA A 458 36.68 -21.17 -8.92
CA ALA A 458 37.23 -20.07 -9.72
C ALA A 458 37.59 -18.81 -8.88
N GLY A 459 37.34 -18.85 -7.56
CA GLY A 459 37.72 -17.80 -6.62
C GLY A 459 36.73 -16.65 -6.51
N PHE A 460 35.47 -16.84 -6.90
CA PHE A 460 34.42 -15.84 -6.71
C PHE A 460 33.52 -16.19 -5.52
N ASP A 461 33.23 -15.18 -4.70
CA ASP A 461 32.26 -15.27 -3.61
C ASP A 461 30.85 -15.09 -4.17
N PHE A 462 30.08 -16.18 -4.25
CA PHE A 462 28.69 -16.11 -4.66
C PHE A 462 27.80 -15.79 -3.46
N ILE A 463 27.02 -14.72 -3.58
CA ILE A 463 26.26 -14.14 -2.47
C ILE A 463 24.75 -14.36 -2.59
N LYS A 464 24.27 -14.64 -3.81
CA LYS A 464 22.85 -14.87 -4.11
C LYS A 464 22.70 -15.63 -5.42
N THR A 465 21.58 -16.35 -5.57
CA THR A 465 21.17 -16.92 -6.85
C THR A 465 19.72 -16.56 -7.17
N GLU A 466 19.38 -16.53 -8.46
CA GLU A 466 18.00 -16.48 -8.95
C GLU A 466 17.85 -17.52 -10.07
N HIS A 467 16.92 -18.44 -9.91
CA HIS A 467 16.66 -19.45 -10.94
C HIS A 467 15.90 -18.84 -12.11
N LEU A 468 16.29 -19.21 -13.33
CA LEU A 468 15.63 -18.80 -14.55
C LEU A 468 14.62 -19.88 -14.96
N TYR A 469 13.33 -19.55 -14.87
CA TYR A 469 12.26 -20.47 -15.20
C TYR A 469 11.50 -20.06 -16.46
N HIS A 470 11.00 -21.06 -17.18
CA HIS A 470 9.84 -20.91 -18.03
C HIS A 470 8.58 -21.40 -17.28
N PHE A 471 7.46 -20.72 -17.49
CA PHE A 471 6.14 -21.10 -17.01
C PHE A 471 5.23 -21.31 -18.22
N ASP A 472 4.80 -22.55 -18.45
CA ASP A 472 4.06 -22.95 -19.67
C ASP A 472 4.76 -22.53 -20.98
N GLY A 473 6.09 -22.64 -21.00
CA GLY A 473 6.93 -22.22 -22.13
C GLY A 473 7.21 -20.72 -22.22
N GLU A 474 6.55 -19.88 -21.40
CA GLU A 474 6.81 -18.44 -21.35
C GLU A 474 7.95 -18.09 -20.41
N ARG A 475 8.80 -17.14 -20.81
CA ARG A 475 9.95 -16.71 -20.01
C ARG A 475 9.52 -16.00 -18.72
N GLY A 476 9.95 -16.51 -17.57
CA GLY A 476 9.66 -15.97 -16.24
C GLY A 476 10.68 -14.96 -15.69
N TYR A 477 11.55 -14.39 -16.54
CA TYR A 477 12.62 -13.47 -16.14
C TYR A 477 12.89 -12.41 -17.22
N SER A 478 13.45 -11.27 -16.80
CA SER A 478 13.79 -10.17 -17.70
C SER A 478 15.15 -10.35 -18.38
N LEU A 479 15.29 -9.76 -19.56
CA LEU A 479 16.59 -9.55 -20.19
C LEU A 479 17.32 -8.37 -19.54
N SER A 480 18.63 -8.31 -19.74
CA SER A 480 19.46 -7.17 -19.32
C SER A 480 19.22 -5.96 -20.21
N GLN A 481 19.54 -4.75 -19.73
CA GLN A 481 19.64 -3.62 -20.65
C GLN A 481 20.83 -3.83 -21.59
N GLY A 482 20.56 -3.94 -22.90
CA GLY A 482 21.56 -4.22 -23.94
C GLY A 482 21.78 -5.70 -24.30
N GLU A 483 20.99 -6.63 -23.73
CA GLU A 483 20.98 -8.06 -24.14
C GLU A 483 20.23 -8.30 -25.46
#